data_AF-A0A6A5S546-F1
#
_entry.id   AF-A0A6A5S546-F1
#
_cell.length_a   1.000
_cell.length_b   1.000
_cell.length_c   1.000
_cell.angle_alpha   90.00
_cell.angle_beta   90.00
_cell.angle_gamma   90.00
#
_symmetry.space_group_name_H-M   'P 1'
#
loop_
_entity.id
_entity.type
_entity.pdbx_description
1 polymer ?
#
loop_
_entity_poly.entity_id
_entity_poly.type
_entity_poly.pdbx_seq_one_letter_code
_entity_poly.pdbx_strand_id
1 'polypeptide(L)'
;MSSFITDNILSSFRSTGIIPLDPKVVLKKFKKPTTEQGESSNSEQIGDGSSWRQIHRLIMSAVKYPSSKEAKELSIAFHSLQTQSELRDHKNTGLRDSLEAKKKHKKKKYTLELEGPRENTGGAMLFTLSKVKQAQFI
;
A
#
# COMPACT_ATOMS: atom_id res chain seq x y z
N MET A 1 -0.83 -23.30 -1.75
CA MET A 1 0.33 -23.55 -0.87
C MET A 1 0.74 -22.24 -0.23
N SER A 2 0.99 -22.20 1.08
CA SER A 2 1.35 -20.95 1.79
C SER A 2 2.86 -20.72 1.73
N SER A 3 3.28 -19.58 1.19
CA SER A 3 4.71 -19.26 1.00
C SER A 3 5.41 -18.82 2.30
N PHE A 4 4.67 -18.25 3.25
CA PHE A 4 5.19 -17.68 4.50
C PHE A 4 5.02 -18.65 5.69
N ILE A 5 5.60 -19.84 5.57
CA ILE A 5 5.71 -20.82 6.66
C ILE A 5 7.12 -20.71 7.25
N THR A 6 7.26 -21.00 8.55
CA THR A 6 8.53 -20.97 9.28
C THR A 6 9.65 -21.70 8.53
N ASP A 7 9.34 -22.88 8.00
CA ASP A 7 10.33 -23.77 7.40
C ASP A 7 10.82 -23.23 6.06
N ASN A 8 9.93 -22.63 5.27
CA ASN A 8 10.29 -21.97 4.01
C ASN A 8 11.15 -20.72 4.25
N ILE A 9 10.85 -19.95 5.30
CA ILE A 9 11.61 -18.77 5.70
C ILE A 9 13.01 -19.17 6.19
N LEU A 10 13.13 -20.25 6.97
CA LEU A 10 14.43 -20.76 7.39
C LEU A 10 15.22 -21.36 6.23
N SER A 11 14.56 -22.02 5.29
CA SER A 11 15.18 -22.54 4.07
C SER A 11 15.76 -21.42 3.21
N SER A 12 15.04 -20.30 3.04
CA SER A 12 15.50 -19.19 2.21
C SER A 12 16.74 -18.49 2.79
N PHE A 13 16.84 -18.36 4.12
CA PHE A 13 18.06 -17.88 4.78
C PHE A 13 19.27 -18.77 4.48
N ARG A 14 19.09 -20.10 4.55
CA ARG A 14 20.15 -21.06 4.23
C ARG A 14 20.59 -20.98 2.78
N SER A 15 19.64 -20.93 1.83
CA SER A 15 19.94 -20.88 0.40
C SER A 15 20.62 -19.58 -0.02
N THR A 16 20.28 -18.46 0.62
CA THR A 16 20.84 -17.14 0.30
C THR A 16 22.12 -16.82 1.09
N GLY A 17 22.45 -17.63 2.10
CA GLY A 17 23.57 -17.37 3.01
C GLY A 17 23.35 -16.18 3.94
N ILE A 18 22.15 -15.61 3.96
CA ILE A 18 21.80 -14.48 4.82
C ILE A 18 21.45 -15.03 6.21
N ILE A 19 22.21 -14.63 7.23
CA ILE A 19 21.98 -15.00 8.62
C ILE A 19 21.62 -13.74 9.40
N PRO A 20 20.32 -13.50 9.69
CA PRO A 20 19.92 -12.42 10.58
C PRO A 20 20.53 -12.62 11.98
N LEU A 21 20.91 -11.51 12.63
CA LEU A 21 21.46 -11.52 13.99
C LEU A 21 20.50 -12.18 15.01
N ASP A 22 19.18 -12.00 14.83
CA ASP A 22 18.15 -12.77 15.52
C ASP A 22 17.03 -13.21 14.54
N PRO A 23 17.00 -14.49 14.14
CA PRO A 23 15.97 -15.03 13.24
C PRO A 23 14.55 -14.98 13.81
N LYS A 24 14.39 -14.97 15.14
CA LYS A 24 13.07 -15.03 15.81
C LYS A 24 12.27 -13.75 15.58
N VAL A 25 12.94 -12.61 15.44
CA VAL A 25 12.31 -11.32 15.15
C VAL A 25 11.61 -11.35 13.79
N VAL A 26 12.23 -11.99 12.79
CA VAL A 26 11.64 -12.13 11.45
C VAL A 26 10.44 -13.07 11.50
N LEU A 27 10.58 -14.22 12.17
CA LEU A 27 9.50 -15.20 12.29
C LEU A 27 8.26 -14.65 13.00
N LYS A 28 8.42 -13.75 13.99
CA LYS A 28 7.29 -13.10 14.68
C LYS A 28 6.44 -12.23 13.76
N LYS A 29 7.03 -11.59 12.74
CA LYS A 29 6.30 -10.71 11.80
C LYS A 29 5.31 -11.47 10.92
N PHE A 30 5.58 -12.75 10.66
CA PHE A 30 4.76 -13.61 9.79
C PHE A 30 3.83 -14.54 10.57
N LYS A 31 3.88 -14.54 11.90
CA LYS A 31 2.83 -15.14 12.73
C LYS A 31 1.60 -14.26 12.61
N LYS A 32 0.60 -14.70 11.85
CA LYS A 32 -0.69 -14.02 11.76
C LYS A 32 -1.29 -13.88 13.17
N PRO A 33 -1.72 -12.68 13.61
CA PRO A 33 -2.71 -12.62 14.67
C PRO A 33 -4.02 -13.21 14.11
N THR A 34 -4.50 -14.30 14.70
CA THR A 34 -5.87 -14.74 14.51
C THR A 34 -6.79 -13.71 15.14
N THR A 35 -7.88 -13.37 14.44
CA THR A 35 -8.94 -12.39 14.81
C THR A 35 -8.51 -10.95 14.49
N GLU A 36 -9.07 -10.23 13.52
CA GLU A 36 -10.50 -10.00 13.27
C GLU A 36 -10.80 -10.05 11.77
N GLN A 37 -11.54 -11.07 11.37
CA GLN A 37 -12.36 -10.98 10.18
C GLN A 37 -13.54 -10.10 10.57
N GLY A 38 -13.39 -8.79 10.37
CA GLY A 38 -14.49 -7.85 10.53
C GLY A 38 -15.63 -8.30 9.64
N GLU A 39 -16.68 -8.85 10.25
CA GLU A 39 -17.97 -9.00 9.65
C GLU A 39 -18.44 -7.60 9.25
N SER A 40 -18.20 -7.26 7.99
CA SER A 40 -18.76 -6.08 7.36
C SER A 40 -20.27 -6.25 7.37
N SER A 41 -20.88 -5.68 8.39
CA SER A 41 -22.32 -5.62 8.58
C SER A 41 -22.92 -4.93 7.36
N ASN A 42 -23.81 -5.64 6.70
CA ASN A 42 -24.62 -5.17 5.58
C ASN A 42 -25.46 -3.95 6.00
N SER A 43 -24.91 -2.76 5.78
CA SER A 43 -25.66 -1.51 5.66
C SER A 43 -24.86 -0.62 4.71
N GLU A 44 -24.87 -1.00 3.43
CA GLU A 44 -24.28 -0.18 2.37
C GLU A 44 -25.13 1.07 2.21
N GLN A 45 -24.74 2.12 2.93
CA GLN A 45 -25.10 3.48 2.56
C GLN A 45 -24.69 3.69 1.10
N ILE A 46 -25.63 4.17 0.29
CA ILE A 46 -25.36 4.49 -1.11
C ILE A 46 -24.49 5.75 -1.12
N GLY A 47 -23.18 5.57 -1.06
CA GLY A 47 -22.21 6.65 -0.98
C GLY A 47 -20.85 6.21 -1.49
N ASP A 48 -20.30 7.01 -2.42
CA ASP A 48 -18.94 7.11 -2.97
C ASP A 48 -18.24 5.83 -3.49
N GLY A 49 -18.77 4.65 -3.17
CA GLY A 49 -18.28 3.33 -3.59
C GLY A 49 -19.40 2.36 -3.89
N SER A 50 -20.65 2.84 -4.06
CA SER A 50 -21.76 1.98 -4.49
C SER A 50 -21.43 1.40 -5.86
N SER A 51 -21.31 0.09 -5.91
CA SER A 51 -21.02 -0.60 -7.16
C SER A 51 -22.07 -0.22 -8.20
N TRP A 52 -21.64 0.03 -9.45
CA TRP A 52 -22.55 0.29 -10.57
C TRP A 52 -23.75 -0.69 -10.60
N ARG A 53 -23.54 -1.93 -10.15
CA ARG A 53 -24.58 -2.96 -10.01
C ARG A 53 -25.69 -2.59 -9.02
N GLN A 54 -25.37 -2.00 -7.87
CA GLN A 54 -26.37 -1.54 -6.89
C GLN A 54 -27.21 -0.41 -7.47
N ILE A 55 -26.56 0.59 -8.06
CA ILE A 55 -27.26 1.72 -8.68
C ILE A 55 -28.11 1.26 -9.85
N HIS A 56 -27.57 0.39 -10.71
CA HIS A 56 -28.31 -0.17 -11.83
C HIS A 56 -29.53 -0.96 -11.35
N ARG A 57 -29.41 -1.77 -10.29
CA ARG A 57 -30.56 -2.45 -9.68
C ARG A 57 -31.61 -1.48 -9.16
N LEU A 58 -31.19 -0.38 -8.53
CA LEU A 58 -32.11 0.65 -8.04
C LEU A 58 -32.85 1.33 -9.20
N ILE A 59 -32.13 1.73 -10.25
CA ILE A 59 -32.73 2.31 -11.46
C ILE A 59 -33.74 1.32 -12.06
N MET A 60 -33.37 0.05 -12.23
CA MET A 60 -34.26 -0.97 -12.79
C MET A 60 -35.47 -1.26 -11.90
N SER A 61 -35.35 -1.12 -10.58
CA SER A 61 -36.48 -1.29 -9.65
C SER A 61 -37.43 -0.09 -9.63
N ALA A 62 -36.92 1.12 -9.91
CA ALA A 62 -37.71 2.34 -9.92
C ALA A 62 -38.48 2.54 -11.25
N VAL A 63 -37.96 2.00 -12.35
CA VAL A 63 -38.58 2.16 -13.68
C VAL A 63 -39.64 1.08 -13.92
N LYS A 64 -40.85 1.50 -14.33
CA LYS A 64 -41.99 0.60 -14.61
C LYS A 64 -41.69 -0.49 -15.64
N TYR A 65 -40.90 -0.16 -16.67
CA TYR A 65 -40.50 -1.08 -17.73
C TYR A 65 -38.96 -1.08 -17.89
N PRO A 66 -38.23 -1.96 -17.20
CA PRO A 66 -36.76 -1.93 -17.19
C PRO A 66 -36.12 -2.25 -18.55
N SER A 67 -36.85 -2.95 -19.42
CA SER A 67 -36.39 -3.24 -20.79
C SER A 67 -36.75 -2.14 -21.80
N SER A 68 -37.38 -1.05 -21.37
CA SER A 68 -37.69 0.06 -22.28
C SER A 68 -36.40 0.73 -22.78
N LYS A 69 -36.50 1.39 -23.94
CA LYS A 69 -35.35 2.08 -24.53
C LYS A 69 -34.88 3.22 -23.63
N GLU A 70 -35.82 3.94 -23.02
CA GLU A 70 -35.60 5.07 -22.12
C GLU A 70 -34.87 4.62 -20.84
N ALA A 71 -35.24 3.47 -20.28
CA ALA A 71 -34.58 2.90 -19.09
C ALA A 71 -33.11 2.55 -19.36
N LYS A 72 -32.83 2.01 -20.56
CA LYS A 72 -31.48 1.68 -21.01
C LYS A 72 -30.65 2.94 -21.26
N GLU A 73 -31.22 3.93 -21.95
CA GLU A 73 -30.58 5.22 -22.19
C GLU A 73 -30.23 5.93 -20.87
N LEU A 74 -31.16 5.94 -19.92
CA LEU A 74 -30.93 6.49 -18.57
C LEU A 74 -29.77 5.79 -17.86
N SER A 75 -29.73 4.45 -17.93
CA SER A 75 -28.65 3.66 -17.32
C SER A 75 -27.29 3.98 -17.95
N ILE A 76 -27.23 4.06 -19.28
CA ILE A 76 -26.01 4.39 -20.01
C ILE A 76 -25.54 5.80 -19.66
N ALA A 77 -26.46 6.77 -19.63
CA ALA A 77 -26.14 8.15 -19.27
C ALA A 77 -25.59 8.26 -17.85
N PHE A 78 -26.22 7.56 -16.89
CA PHE A 78 -25.74 7.53 -15.51
C PHE A 78 -24.35 6.89 -15.41
N HIS A 79 -24.14 5.75 -16.05
CA HIS A 79 -22.83 5.07 -16.02
C HIS A 79 -21.72 5.94 -16.61
N SER A 80 -22.00 6.64 -17.72
CA SER A 80 -21.10 7.62 -18.30
C SER A 80 -20.77 8.75 -17.33
N LEU A 81 -21.78 9.31 -16.65
CA LEU A 81 -21.58 10.38 -15.66
C LEU A 81 -20.73 9.90 -14.47
N GLN A 82 -21.00 8.71 -13.95
CA GLN A 82 -20.22 8.09 -12.88
C GLN A 82 -18.75 7.96 -13.27
N THR A 83 -18.49 7.39 -14.45
CA THR A 83 -17.13 7.19 -14.98
C THR A 83 -16.40 8.53 -15.15
N GLN A 84 -17.12 9.56 -15.62
CA GLN A 84 -16.57 10.91 -15.75
C GLN A 84 -16.27 11.56 -14.41
N SER A 85 -17.08 11.31 -13.38
CA SER A 85 -16.85 11.80 -12.02
C SER A 85 -15.57 11.17 -11.46
N GLU A 86 -15.47 9.84 -11.48
CA GLU A 86 -14.31 9.10 -11.00
C GLU A 86 -13.03 9.57 -11.70
N LEU A 87 -13.07 9.72 -13.03
CA LEU A 87 -11.94 10.22 -13.81
C LEU A 87 -11.55 11.65 -13.41
N ARG A 88 -12.53 12.52 -13.14
CA ARG A 88 -12.27 13.89 -12.69
C ARG A 88 -11.63 13.90 -11.31
N ASP A 89 -12.11 13.06 -10.41
CA ASP A 89 -11.60 12.98 -9.03
C ASP A 89 -10.17 12.45 -9.02
N HIS A 90 -9.88 11.39 -9.77
CA HIS A 90 -8.51 10.91 -9.97
C HIS A 90 -7.58 11.98 -10.55
N LYS A 91 -8.03 12.72 -11.57
CA LYS A 91 -7.25 13.84 -12.13
C LYS A 91 -7.00 14.92 -11.09
N ASN A 92 -8.01 15.29 -10.30
CA ASN A 92 -7.88 16.33 -9.27
C ASN A 92 -6.90 15.90 -8.18
N THR A 93 -7.01 14.68 -7.68
CA THR A 93 -6.07 14.09 -6.72
C THR A 93 -4.65 14.07 -7.27
N GLY A 94 -4.44 13.58 -8.50
CA GLY A 94 -3.11 13.58 -9.13
C GLY A 94 -2.52 14.99 -9.33
N LEU A 95 -3.36 15.98 -9.64
CA LEU A 95 -2.92 17.38 -9.74
C LEU A 95 -2.51 17.94 -8.36
N ARG A 96 -3.26 17.62 -7.30
CA ARG A 96 -2.93 18.01 -5.92
C ARG A 96 -1.62 17.38 -5.47
N ASP A 97 -1.43 16.09 -5.71
CA ASP A 97 -0.21 15.36 -5.36
C ASP A 97 1.01 15.93 -6.10
N SER A 98 0.87 16.20 -7.40
CA SER A 98 1.91 16.83 -8.21
C SER A 98 2.26 18.23 -7.70
N LEU A 99 1.25 19.01 -7.29
CA LEU A 99 1.46 20.33 -6.71
C LEU A 99 2.20 20.23 -5.36
N GLU A 100 1.82 19.30 -4.49
CA GLU A 100 2.51 19.05 -3.23
C GLU A 100 3.95 18.61 -3.43
N ALA A 101 4.20 17.68 -4.37
CA ALA A 101 5.55 17.23 -4.71
C ALA A 101 6.41 18.40 -5.21
N LYS A 102 5.87 19.27 -6.08
CA LYS A 102 6.55 20.49 -6.51
C LYS A 102 6.83 21.46 -5.36
N LYS A 103 5.88 21.65 -4.44
CA LYS A 103 6.09 22.47 -3.23
C LYS A 103 7.19 21.89 -2.35
N LYS A 104 7.20 20.57 -2.13
CA LYS A 104 8.25 19.86 -1.38
C LYS A 104 9.62 20.02 -2.06
N HIS A 105 9.68 19.91 -3.38
CA HIS A 105 10.93 20.10 -4.14
C HIS A 105 11.48 21.54 -4.05
N LYS A 106 10.60 22.56 -4.00
CA LYS A 106 11.02 23.95 -3.79
C LYS A 106 11.57 24.23 -2.39
N LYS A 107 11.23 23.43 -1.39
CA LYS A 107 11.90 23.48 -0.09
C LYS A 107 13.32 22.98 -0.30
N LYS A 108 14.30 23.89 -0.31
CA LYS A 108 15.72 23.55 -0.42
C LYS A 108 16.02 22.44 0.58
N LYS A 109 16.49 21.29 0.09
CA LYS A 109 17.24 20.37 0.94
C LYS A 109 18.49 21.14 1.32
N TYR A 110 18.61 21.56 2.58
CA TYR A 110 19.88 22.06 3.07
C TYR A 110 20.89 20.94 2.80
N THR A 111 21.93 21.24 2.01
CA THR A 111 23.08 20.36 1.94
C THR A 111 23.54 20.22 3.37
N LEU A 112 23.50 19.01 3.93
CA LEU A 112 24.10 18.76 5.23
C LEU A 112 25.54 19.22 5.08
N GLU A 113 25.94 20.25 5.83
CA GLU A 113 27.35 20.65 5.82
C GLU A 113 28.12 19.41 6.28
N LEU A 114 28.91 18.84 5.36
CA LEU A 114 29.83 17.78 5.70
C LEU A 114 30.83 18.45 6.63
N GLU A 115 30.68 18.20 7.93
CA GLU A 115 31.75 18.53 8.87
C GLU A 115 33.05 17.98 8.27
N GLY A 116 34.07 18.84 8.21
CA GLY A 116 35.39 18.48 7.67
C GLY A 116 35.93 17.21 8.33
N PRO A 117 36.94 16.57 7.72
CA PRO A 117 37.35 15.21 8.04
C PRO A 117 37.52 15.00 9.55
N ARG A 118 36.51 14.42 10.22
CA ARG A 118 36.75 13.75 11.49
C ARG A 118 37.56 12.52 11.09
N GLU A 119 38.69 12.31 11.76
CA GLU A 119 39.65 11.25 11.45
C GLU A 119 39.03 9.84 11.38
N ASN A 120 37.76 9.65 11.79
CA ASN A 120 37.06 8.37 11.75
C ASN A 120 35.54 8.46 11.53
N THR A 121 35.00 9.15 10.52
CA THR A 121 33.55 9.01 10.24
C THR A 121 33.17 9.25 8.77
N GLY A 122 32.77 8.17 8.08
CA GLY A 122 32.08 8.28 6.79
C GLY A 122 32.29 7.10 5.82
N GLY A 123 33.30 6.26 6.04
CA GLY A 123 33.46 5.02 5.29
C GLY A 123 32.53 3.92 5.82
N ALA A 124 31.99 3.08 4.94
CA ALA A 124 31.32 1.85 5.34
C ALA A 124 32.29 1.04 6.24
N MET A 125 31.93 0.84 7.51
CA MET A 125 32.74 0.07 8.44
C MET A 125 32.55 -1.41 8.12
N LEU A 126 33.48 -1.98 7.36
CA LEU A 126 33.51 -3.41 7.10
C LEU A 126 33.98 -4.13 8.37
N PHE A 127 33.04 -4.71 9.11
CA PHE A 127 33.38 -5.57 10.23
C PHE A 127 33.93 -6.90 9.70
N THR A 128 35.23 -7.11 9.87
CA THR A 128 35.84 -8.42 9.66
C THR A 128 35.44 -9.37 10.80
N LEU A 129 35.51 -10.69 10.57
CA LEU A 129 35.15 -11.73 11.57
C LEU A 129 35.82 -11.49 12.95
N SER A 130 37.04 -10.99 12.96
CA SER A 130 37.80 -10.68 14.17
C SER A 130 37.18 -9.53 14.98
N LYS A 131 36.63 -8.51 14.30
CA LYS A 131 35.95 -7.37 14.94
C LYS A 131 34.58 -7.75 15.49
N VAL A 132 33.87 -8.65 14.80
CA VAL A 132 32.60 -9.22 15.29
C VAL A 132 32.84 -10.01 16.59
N LYS A 133 33.91 -10.82 16.67
CA LYS A 133 34.27 -11.53 17.90
C LYS A 133 34.55 -10.58 19.07
N GLN A 134 35.22 -9.45 18.84
CA GLN A 134 35.52 -8.48 19.89
C GLN A 134 34.25 -7.78 20.44
N ALA A 135 33.25 -7.55 19.59
CA ALA A 135 32.00 -6.90 20.00
C ALA A 135 31.03 -7.83 20.75
N GLN A 136 31.20 -9.15 20.65
CA GLN A 136 30.38 -10.12 21.37
C GLN A 136 30.78 -10.31 22.85
N PHE A 137 31.92 -9.75 23.27
CA PHE A 137 32.45 -9.85 24.63
C PHE A 137 32.34 -8.54 25.43
N ILE A 138 31.41 -7.66 25.05
CA ILE A 138 30.95 -6.52 25.84
C ILE A 138 29.52 -6.82 26.27
#